data_AF-A0A2V6HHT5-F1
#
_entry.id   AF-A0A2V6HHT5-F1
#
_cell.length_a   1.000
_cell.length_b   1.000
_cell.length_c   1.000
_cell.angle_alpha   90.00
_cell.angle_beta   90.00
_cell.angle_gamma   90.00
#
_symmetry.space_group_name_H-M   'P 1'
#
loop_
_entity.id
_entity.type
_entity.pdbx_description
1 polymer ?
#
loop_
_entity_poly.entity_id
_entity_poly.type
_entity_poly.pdbx_seq_one_letter_code
_entity_poly.pdbx_strand_id
1 'polypeptide(L)'
;CYADGGLLIGVDLKKNRQVLEAAYNDSASLTAQFNLNLLQRINRELGADFDLDQWRHRAIYSSNAGRIEMHLISESDQFVRLNAHKFHFRRGEKIITEYSYKYSPDEFATFAAKAGFNFVRMWTDDARFFGVFYFVTASE
;
A
#
# COMPACT_ATOMS: atom_id res chain seq x y z
N CYS A 1 0.05 -16.64 20.31
CA CYS A 1 -0.94 -17.70 20.09
C CYS A 1 -0.56 -18.88 20.96
N TYR A 2 -1.51 -19.48 21.68
CA TYR A 2 -1.27 -20.74 22.40
C TYR A 2 -1.04 -21.88 21.38
N ALA A 3 -0.64 -23.06 21.85
CA ALA A 3 -0.26 -24.20 20.99
C ALA A 3 -1.37 -24.69 20.03
N ASP A 4 -2.63 -24.30 20.28
CA ASP A 4 -3.82 -24.57 19.46
C ASP A 4 -4.32 -23.33 18.68
N GLY A 5 -3.53 -22.26 18.65
CA GLY A 5 -3.91 -20.99 18.04
C GLY A 5 -3.89 -21.04 16.51
N GLY A 6 -4.87 -20.37 15.90
CA GLY A 6 -4.97 -20.19 14.45
C GLY A 6 -4.79 -18.74 14.01
N LEU A 7 -4.35 -18.55 12.76
CA LEU A 7 -4.32 -17.27 12.06
C LEU A 7 -5.20 -17.37 10.81
N LEU A 8 -6.23 -16.52 10.73
CA LEU A 8 -7.00 -16.30 9.52
C LEU A 8 -6.64 -14.92 8.96
N ILE A 9 -6.08 -14.87 7.75
CA ILE A 9 -5.59 -13.61 7.16
C ILE A 9 -5.96 -13.50 5.69
N GLY A 10 -6.45 -12.31 5.32
CA GLY A 10 -6.72 -11.94 3.93
C GLY A 10 -5.48 -11.36 3.26
N VAL A 11 -5.18 -11.82 2.04
CA VAL A 11 -4.03 -11.40 1.27
C VAL A 11 -4.45 -11.15 -0.16
N ASP A 12 -4.16 -9.95 -0.64
CA ASP A 12 -4.37 -9.59 -2.04
C ASP A 12 -3.30 -10.27 -2.91
N LEU A 13 -3.74 -11.03 -3.91
CA LEU A 13 -2.85 -11.90 -4.67
C LEU A 13 -2.19 -11.17 -5.84
N LYS A 14 -1.00 -11.63 -6.25
CA LYS A 14 -0.37 -11.16 -7.49
C LYS A 14 -1.28 -11.48 -8.68
N LYS A 15 -1.54 -10.47 -9.50
CA LYS A 15 -2.40 -10.54 -10.69
C LYS A 15 -1.90 -9.57 -11.75
N ASN A 16 -2.64 -9.46 -12.85
CA ASN A 16 -2.28 -8.57 -13.95
C ASN A 16 -2.03 -7.12 -13.45
N ARG A 17 -0.93 -6.51 -13.91
CA ARG A 17 -0.50 -5.16 -13.54
C ARG A 17 -1.57 -4.10 -13.79
N GLN A 18 -2.27 -4.14 -14.92
CA GLN A 18 -3.29 -3.16 -15.25
C GLN A 18 -4.45 -3.22 -14.26
N VAL A 19 -4.85 -4.42 -13.82
CA VAL A 19 -5.88 -4.59 -12.80
C VAL A 19 -5.41 -3.99 -11.46
N LEU A 20 -4.17 -4.27 -11.07
CA LEU A 20 -3.60 -3.73 -9.84
C LEU A 20 -3.48 -2.21 -9.89
N GLU A 21 -2.96 -1.63 -10.96
CA GLU A 21 -2.80 -0.18 -11.07
C GLU A 21 -4.16 0.53 -11.19
N ALA A 22 -5.15 -0.06 -11.89
CA ALA A 22 -6.49 0.51 -12.01
C ALA A 22 -7.25 0.55 -10.67
N ALA A 23 -7.02 -0.44 -9.80
CA ALA A 23 -7.64 -0.46 -8.47
C ALA A 23 -7.19 0.69 -7.56
N TYR A 24 -6.01 1.28 -7.83
CA TYR A 24 -5.45 2.39 -7.05
C TYR A 24 -5.38 3.71 -7.83
N ASN A 25 -5.65 3.69 -9.14
CA ASN A 25 -5.82 4.90 -9.98
C ASN A 25 -7.24 4.90 -10.55
N ASP A 26 -8.25 4.83 -9.68
CA ASP A 26 -9.64 4.76 -10.09
C ASP A 26 -10.06 6.01 -10.88
N SER A 27 -10.94 5.82 -11.88
CA SER A 27 -11.39 6.90 -12.76
C SER A 27 -12.24 7.95 -12.05
N ALA A 28 -12.82 7.63 -10.89
CA ALA A 28 -13.56 8.55 -10.05
C ALA A 28 -12.65 9.43 -9.18
N SER A 29 -11.33 9.22 -9.23
CA SER A 29 -10.31 9.94 -8.45
C SER A 29 -10.51 9.87 -6.94
N LEU A 30 -11.21 8.86 -6.43
CA LEU A 30 -11.45 8.67 -5.00
C LEU A 30 -10.17 8.30 -4.26
N THR A 31 -9.33 7.43 -4.85
CA THR A 31 -8.03 7.06 -4.27
C THR A 31 -7.06 8.25 -4.30
N ALA A 32 -7.15 9.10 -5.32
CA ALA A 32 -6.37 10.34 -5.38
C ALA A 32 -6.75 11.31 -4.25
N GLN A 33 -8.05 11.52 -4.02
CA GLN A 33 -8.56 12.34 -2.91
C GLN A 33 -8.14 11.76 -1.55
N PHE A 34 -8.25 10.44 -1.38
CA PHE A 34 -7.79 9.75 -0.17
C PHE A 34 -6.29 9.98 0.10
N ASN A 35 -5.46 9.89 -0.93
CA ASN A 35 -4.02 10.10 -0.78
C ASN A 35 -3.65 11.57 -0.50
N LEU A 36 -4.25 12.51 -1.25
CA LEU A 36 -4.03 13.95 -1.04
C LEU A 36 -4.51 14.44 0.33
N ASN A 37 -5.52 13.78 0.91
CA ASN A 37 -5.98 14.08 2.26
C ASN A 37 -4.86 13.94 3.30
N LEU A 38 -3.80 13.16 3.06
CA LEU A 38 -2.63 13.15 3.93
C LEU A 38 -2.01 14.56 4.06
N LEU A 39 -1.81 15.27 2.94
CA LEU A 39 -1.28 16.64 2.94
C LEU A 39 -2.26 17.60 3.61
N GLN A 40 -3.55 17.45 3.34
CA GLN A 40 -4.60 18.26 3.98
C GLN A 40 -4.58 18.12 5.51
N ARG A 41 -4.39 16.90 6.02
CA ARG A 41 -4.28 16.63 7.45
C ARG A 41 -3.00 17.21 8.04
N ILE A 42 -1.87 17.09 7.34
CA ILE A 42 -0.61 17.69 7.79
C ILE A 42 -0.74 19.21 7.89
N ASN A 43 -1.41 19.87 6.93
CA ASN A 43 -1.72 21.30 7.03
C ASN A 43 -2.54 21.62 8.29
N ARG A 44 -3.66 20.90 8.49
CA ARG A 44 -4.59 21.17 9.59
C ARG A 44 -4.02 20.85 10.97
N GLU A 45 -3.29 19.75 11.09
CA GLU A 45 -2.91 19.17 12.39
C GLU A 45 -1.51 19.56 12.82
N LEU A 46 -0.61 19.79 11.85
CA LEU A 46 0.80 20.09 12.13
C LEU A 46 1.21 21.51 11.69
N GLY A 47 0.29 22.28 11.10
CA GLY A 47 0.54 23.67 10.68
C GLY A 47 1.43 23.79 9.45
N ALA A 48 1.36 22.83 8.52
CA ALA A 48 2.00 22.96 7.22
C ALA A 48 1.19 23.80 6.22
N ASP A 49 1.82 24.15 5.10
CA ASP A 49 1.24 24.99 4.04
C ASP A 49 1.26 24.32 2.65
N PHE A 50 1.06 23.00 2.55
CA PHE A 50 0.93 22.32 1.26
C PHE A 50 -0.21 22.94 0.43
N ASP A 51 0.09 23.44 -0.76
CA ASP A 51 -0.90 23.76 -1.79
C ASP A 51 -1.24 22.47 -2.55
N LEU A 52 -2.40 21.87 -2.25
CA LEU A 52 -2.81 20.57 -2.78
C LEU A 52 -2.92 20.56 -4.32
N ASP A 53 -3.18 21.70 -4.95
CA ASP A 53 -3.29 21.79 -6.41
C ASP A 53 -1.94 21.58 -7.12
N GLN A 54 -0.82 21.69 -6.38
CA GLN A 54 0.53 21.40 -6.89
C GLN A 54 0.95 19.94 -6.71
N TRP A 55 0.03 19.03 -6.35
CA TRP A 55 0.33 17.63 -6.11
C TRP A 55 -0.58 16.71 -6.91
N ARG A 56 0.04 15.75 -7.62
CA ARG A 56 -0.68 14.71 -8.36
C ARG A 56 -0.50 13.35 -7.70
N HIS A 57 -1.61 12.64 -7.52
CA HIS A 57 -1.59 11.24 -7.16
C HIS A 57 -1.13 10.34 -8.33
N ARG A 58 -0.30 9.33 -8.02
CA ARG A 58 -0.03 8.23 -8.94
C ARG A 58 0.24 6.94 -8.18
N ALA A 59 -0.41 5.85 -8.54
CA ALA A 59 -0.06 4.51 -8.07
C ALA A 59 0.64 3.70 -9.18
N ILE A 60 1.71 3.00 -8.82
CA ILE A 60 2.51 2.17 -9.76
C ILE A 60 2.71 0.80 -9.15
N TYR A 61 2.55 -0.26 -9.95
CA TYR A 61 2.92 -1.60 -9.52
C TYR A 61 4.40 -1.86 -9.78
N SER A 62 5.17 -2.07 -8.71
CA SER A 62 6.55 -2.52 -8.77
C SER A 62 6.58 -4.04 -8.81
N SER A 63 6.76 -4.62 -10.00
CA SER A 63 6.82 -6.07 -10.21
C SER A 63 7.96 -6.72 -9.44
N ASN A 64 9.11 -6.04 -9.35
CA ASN A 64 10.31 -6.55 -8.68
C ASN A 64 10.08 -6.66 -7.16
N ALA A 65 9.36 -5.71 -6.58
CA ALA A 65 9.04 -5.71 -5.15
C ALA A 65 7.71 -6.40 -4.83
N GLY A 66 6.90 -6.75 -5.83
CA GLY A 66 5.58 -7.36 -5.65
C GLY A 66 4.59 -6.45 -4.93
N ARG A 67 4.58 -5.13 -5.20
CA ARG A 67 3.73 -4.18 -4.45
C ARG A 67 3.23 -3.02 -5.30
N ILE A 68 2.06 -2.49 -4.95
CA ILE A 68 1.65 -1.15 -5.35
C ILE A 68 2.39 -0.13 -4.49
N GLU A 69 2.85 0.94 -5.13
CA GLU A 69 3.38 2.12 -4.46
C GLU A 69 2.49 3.30 -4.79
N MET A 70 1.97 3.99 -3.76
CA MET A 70 1.20 5.21 -3.94
C MET A 70 2.11 6.41 -3.72
N HIS A 71 2.11 7.33 -4.70
CA HIS A 71 2.95 8.51 -4.70
C HIS A 71 2.09 9.78 -4.75
N LEU A 72 2.59 10.83 -4.10
CA LEU A 72 2.22 12.22 -4.35
C LEU A 72 3.40 12.89 -5.06
N ILE A 73 3.15 13.41 -6.25
CA ILE A 73 4.17 13.95 -7.14
C ILE A 73 4.00 15.47 -7.20
N SER A 74 5.07 16.20 -6.94
CA SER A 74 5.07 17.66 -7.07
C SER A 74 4.98 18.08 -8.54
N GLU A 75 4.03 18.95 -8.89
CA GLU A 75 3.84 19.46 -10.25
C GLU A 75 4.75 20.65 -10.59
N SER A 76 5.36 21.26 -9.57
CA SER A 76 6.27 22.40 -9.71
C SER A 76 7.45 22.29 -8.76
N ASP A 77 8.44 23.16 -8.93
CA ASP A 77 9.36 23.47 -7.84
C ASP A 77 8.57 24.27 -6.79
N GLN A 78 8.54 23.79 -5.55
CA GLN A 78 7.78 24.40 -4.46
C GLN A 78 8.48 24.23 -3.12
N PHE A 79 8.17 25.12 -2.19
CA PHE A 79 8.60 24.98 -0.80
C PHE A 79 7.39 24.80 0.09
N VAL A 80 7.48 23.82 0.98
CA VAL A 80 6.50 23.59 2.03
C VAL A 80 7.14 23.90 3.37
N ARG A 81 6.49 24.75 4.15
CA ARG A 81 6.85 25.03 5.53
C ARG A 81 6.10 24.10 6.46
N LEU A 82 6.78 23.69 7.51
CA LEU A 82 6.20 22.97 8.64
C LEU A 82 6.89 23.51 9.88
N ASN A 83 6.20 24.37 10.63
CA ASN A 83 6.76 25.12 11.74
C ASN A 83 8.04 25.88 11.31
N ALA A 84 9.18 25.63 11.96
CA ALA A 84 10.46 26.26 11.63
C ALA A 84 11.18 25.61 10.42
N HIS A 85 10.68 24.48 9.91
CA HIS A 85 11.32 23.75 8.83
C HIS A 85 10.76 24.18 7.47
N LYS A 86 11.64 24.21 6.46
CA LYS A 86 11.30 24.49 5.07
C LYS A 86 11.84 23.36 4.20
N PHE A 87 10.94 22.66 3.54
CA PHE A 87 11.24 21.55 2.64
C PHE A 87 11.14 22.04 1.20
N HIS A 88 12.11 21.71 0.37
CA HIS A 88 12.09 21.99 -1.06
C HIS A 88 11.70 20.71 -1.80
N PHE A 89 10.70 20.81 -2.67
CA PHE A 89 10.32 19.76 -3.59
C PHE A 89 10.51 20.25 -5.01
N ARG A 90 11.25 19.50 -5.81
CA ARG A 90 11.42 19.79 -7.24
C ARG A 90 10.19 19.33 -8.01
N ARG A 91 9.97 19.90 -9.20
CA ARG A 91 9.00 19.31 -10.13
C ARG A 91 9.31 17.84 -10.38
N GLY A 92 8.30 16.98 -10.27
CA GLY A 92 8.41 15.54 -10.45
C GLY A 92 8.95 14.77 -9.24
N GLU A 93 9.37 15.47 -8.17
CA GLU A 93 9.77 14.84 -6.92
C GLU A 93 8.57 14.12 -6.28
N LYS A 94 8.84 12.96 -5.66
CA LYS A 94 7.82 12.04 -5.18
C LYS A 94 7.89 11.89 -3.68
N ILE A 95 6.74 11.98 -3.03
CA ILE A 95 6.53 11.45 -1.68
C ILE A 95 5.85 10.09 -1.84
N ILE A 96 6.47 9.03 -1.32
CA ILE A 96 5.83 7.72 -1.23
C ILE A 96 4.97 7.72 0.02
N THR A 97 3.66 7.49 -0.15
CA THR A 97 2.70 7.52 0.96
C THR A 97 2.30 6.13 1.43
N GLU A 98 2.35 5.13 0.55
CA GLU A 98 1.93 3.77 0.91
C GLU A 98 2.62 2.69 0.06
N TYR A 99 2.80 1.52 0.68
CA TYR A 99 3.09 0.25 0.02
C TYR A 99 1.99 -0.76 0.29
N SER A 100 1.46 -1.37 -0.77
CA SER A 100 0.52 -2.48 -0.67
C SER A 100 1.07 -3.71 -1.39
N TYR A 101 1.62 -4.64 -0.60
CA TYR A 101 2.23 -5.87 -1.10
C TYR A 101 1.17 -6.86 -1.61
N LYS A 102 1.55 -7.57 -2.67
CA LYS A 102 0.80 -8.65 -3.31
C LYS A 102 1.65 -9.89 -3.27
N TYR A 103 1.05 -11.04 -2.97
CA TYR A 103 1.80 -12.31 -2.87
C TYR A 103 1.21 -13.36 -3.80
N SER A 104 2.04 -14.29 -4.27
CA SER A 104 1.48 -15.58 -4.72
C SER A 104 1.11 -16.42 -3.48
N PRO A 105 0.21 -17.40 -3.61
CA PRO A 105 -0.13 -18.27 -2.48
C PRO A 105 1.08 -18.97 -1.85
N ASP A 106 1.99 -19.50 -2.66
CA ASP A 106 3.17 -20.22 -2.19
C ASP A 106 4.18 -19.27 -1.50
N GLU A 107 4.34 -18.06 -2.04
CA GLU A 107 5.20 -17.03 -1.46
C GLU A 107 4.68 -16.61 -0.08
N PHE A 108 3.36 -16.41 0.05
CA PHE A 108 2.77 -16.04 1.32
C PHE A 108 2.82 -17.18 2.35
N ALA A 109 2.53 -18.41 1.94
CA ALA A 109 2.66 -19.58 2.82
C ALA A 109 4.11 -19.76 3.31
N THR A 110 5.09 -19.59 2.43
CA THR A 110 6.52 -19.62 2.78
C THR A 110 6.91 -18.49 3.73
N PHE A 111 6.36 -17.29 3.52
CA PHE A 111 6.57 -16.16 4.42
C PHE A 111 6.00 -16.42 5.81
N ALA A 112 4.77 -16.93 5.90
CA ALA A 112 4.13 -17.29 7.17
C ALA A 112 4.86 -18.42 7.92
N ALA A 113 5.39 -19.41 7.20
CA ALA A 113 6.19 -20.48 7.80
C ALA A 113 7.43 -19.96 8.55
N LYS A 114 8.10 -18.93 8.01
CA LYS A 114 9.23 -18.27 8.70
C LYS A 114 8.82 -17.56 9.98
N ALA A 115 7.54 -17.23 10.12
CA ALA A 115 6.96 -16.65 11.32
C ALA A 115 6.36 -17.72 12.28
N GLY A 116 6.61 -19.01 12.04
CA GLY A 116 6.15 -20.10 12.91
C GLY A 116 4.71 -20.55 12.66
N PHE A 117 4.18 -20.34 11.44
CA PHE A 117 2.83 -20.74 11.08
C PHE A 117 2.81 -21.83 10.01
N ASN A 118 2.09 -22.92 10.28
CA ASN A 118 1.88 -24.01 9.33
C ASN A 118 0.61 -23.77 8.52
N PHE A 119 0.73 -23.81 7.20
CA PHE A 119 -0.40 -23.65 6.29
C PHE A 119 -1.38 -24.82 6.40
N VAL A 120 -2.67 -24.51 6.52
CA VAL A 120 -3.74 -25.51 6.56
C VAL A 120 -4.60 -25.46 5.29
N ARG A 121 -5.11 -24.27 4.96
CA ARG A 121 -6.03 -24.10 3.83
C ARG A 121 -6.04 -22.65 3.35
N MET A 122 -6.34 -22.48 2.07
CA MET A 122 -6.69 -21.19 1.48
C MET A 122 -8.08 -21.29 0.83
N TRP A 123 -8.88 -20.24 1.01
CA TRP A 123 -10.06 -19.96 0.18
C TRP A 123 -9.75 -18.77 -0.73
N THR A 124 -10.32 -18.77 -1.93
CA THR A 124 -10.12 -17.67 -2.89
C THR A 124 -11.36 -17.53 -3.77
N ASP A 125 -11.53 -16.35 -4.35
CA ASP A 125 -12.56 -16.06 -5.34
C ASP A 125 -12.28 -16.77 -6.69
N ASP A 126 -13.27 -16.84 -7.56
CA ASP A 126 -13.17 -17.51 -8.87
C ASP A 126 -12.07 -16.93 -9.77
N ALA A 127 -11.82 -15.61 -9.66
CA ALA A 127 -10.76 -14.93 -10.40
C ALA A 127 -9.37 -15.09 -9.76
N ARG A 128 -9.31 -15.72 -8.57
CA ARG A 128 -8.10 -15.93 -7.75
C ARG A 128 -7.37 -14.63 -7.45
N PHE A 129 -8.12 -13.59 -7.11
CA PHE A 129 -7.60 -12.25 -6.86
C PHE A 129 -7.29 -11.99 -5.40
N PHE A 130 -7.98 -12.66 -4.49
CA PHE A 130 -7.81 -12.51 -3.05
C PHE A 130 -7.83 -13.88 -2.38
N GLY A 131 -6.86 -14.11 -1.49
CA GLY A 131 -6.75 -15.34 -0.73
C GLY A 131 -7.05 -15.10 0.74
N VAL A 132 -7.92 -15.91 1.33
CA VAL A 132 -8.09 -16.01 2.78
C VAL A 132 -7.36 -17.25 3.23
N PHE A 133 -6.27 -17.08 3.97
CA PHE A 133 -5.39 -18.15 4.42
C PHE A 133 -5.67 -18.48 5.88
N TYR A 134 -5.78 -19.78 6.17
CA TYR A 134 -5.81 -20.31 7.51
C TYR A 134 -4.52 -21.05 7.82
N PHE A 135 -3.88 -20.65 8.93
CA PHE A 135 -2.70 -21.28 9.49
C PHE A 135 -2.94 -21.67 10.93
N VAL A 136 -2.14 -22.61 11.43
CA VAL A 136 -2.01 -22.93 12.85
C VAL A 136 -0.60 -22.64 13.32
N THR A 137 -0.41 -22.41 14.62
CA THR A 137 0.93 -22.35 15.22
C THR A 137 1.69 -23.64 14.94
N ALA A 138 2.96 -23.51 14.55
CA ALA A 138 3.84 -24.67 14.47
C ALA A 138 4.03 -25.24 15.88
N SER A 139 3.78 -26.53 16.05
CA SER A 139 4.18 -27.26 17.25
C SER A 139 5.70 -27.36 17.27
N GLU A 140 6.33 -27.08 18.42
CA GLU A 140 7.75 -27.39 18.64
C GLU A 140 8.04 -28.89 18.54
#